data_AF-A0A953SK83-F1
#
_entry.id   AF-A0A953SK83-F1
#
_cell.length_a   1.000
_cell.length_b   1.000
_cell.length_c   1.000
_cell.angle_alpha   90.00
_cell.angle_beta   90.00
_cell.angle_gamma   90.00
#
_symmetry.space_group_name_H-M   'P 1'
#
loop_
_entity.id
_entity.type
_entity.pdbx_description
1 polymer ?
#
loop_
_entity_poly.entity_id
_entity_poly.type
_entity_poly.pdbx_seq_one_letter_code
_entity_poly.pdbx_strand_id
1 'polypeptide(L)'
;PDLPEKLESHWDCNADNMIGGATNAGFVGWREPDRIVFVKPLTFSHQLGWTVTPGTGGTRYDLDAALLFRPPATKLFQTVLCHDALALRVETAGDANRDGTVDWVDAGIAYRERYLKRHALDPLHRTLRDSFRVYDQVWGQGDYAHATGPLLDIDFAEGIWWMKGMMKFVTPTDSEGHPYRVEPNPQMDDIAPYKEPLRRNLQHSGIYYGHDYPCNFLGDWPDELIKRNPDNQPYPYGREHLPYHQKHYLDNRRGIETGLIFRHYDQIVETCRLGPGDPVMLDTYTAFARCGYRPEAPTTPELETAAKRTIADYLRRVHGLSVAGEGLIEGVQDVVDYGAYAVFPPRVLKQRTSERKAGQQSVPLLPVLFQ
;
A
#
# COMPACT_ATOMS: atom_id res chain seq x y z
N PRO A 1 -36.32 17.03 11.43
CA PRO A 1 -35.23 17.07 12.43
C PRO A 1 -34.36 18.28 12.15
N ASP A 2 -34.22 19.15 13.14
CA ASP A 2 -33.46 20.40 13.00
C ASP A 2 -32.03 20.07 12.56
N LEU A 3 -31.68 20.50 11.35
CA LEU A 3 -30.28 20.45 10.92
C LEU A 3 -29.50 21.35 11.88
N PRO A 4 -28.40 20.87 12.48
CA PRO A 4 -27.61 21.71 13.37
C PRO A 4 -27.14 22.97 12.65
N GLU A 5 -27.00 24.07 13.39
CA GLU A 5 -26.59 25.38 12.86
C GLU A 5 -25.26 25.32 12.08
N LYS A 6 -24.42 24.35 12.42
CA LYS A 6 -23.16 24.05 11.75
C LYS A 6 -22.85 22.56 11.87
N LEU A 7 -22.39 21.96 10.78
CA LEU A 7 -21.78 20.62 10.77
C LEU A 7 -20.32 20.77 10.39
N GLU A 8 -19.43 20.12 11.12
CA GLU A 8 -17.99 20.11 10.82
C GLU A 8 -17.40 18.72 11.01
N SER A 9 -16.37 18.43 10.23
CA SER A 9 -15.55 17.23 10.37
C SER A 9 -14.15 17.54 9.91
N HIS A 10 -13.16 17.09 10.68
CA HIS A 10 -11.76 17.17 10.32
C HIS A 10 -11.13 15.80 10.51
N TRP A 11 -10.20 15.48 9.63
CA TRP A 11 -9.49 14.22 9.56
C TRP A 11 -8.00 14.53 9.57
N ASP A 12 -7.31 14.09 10.63
CA ASP A 12 -5.86 14.10 10.69
C ASP A 12 -5.34 12.88 9.94
N CYS A 13 -4.76 13.10 8.77
CA CYS A 13 -4.13 12.07 7.98
C CYS A 13 -2.76 11.78 8.59
N ASN A 14 -2.64 10.68 9.34
CA ASN A 14 -1.35 10.16 9.78
C ASN A 14 -0.92 8.95 8.93
N ALA A 15 0.38 8.71 8.89
CA ALA A 15 0.99 7.66 8.08
C ALA A 15 0.62 6.22 8.51
N ASP A 16 -0.06 6.06 9.65
CA ASP A 16 -0.31 4.79 10.33
C ASP A 16 -1.79 4.36 10.26
N ASN A 17 -2.70 5.32 10.04
CA ASN A 17 -4.15 5.11 10.00
C ASN A 17 -4.71 4.96 8.58
N MET A 18 -3.87 5.04 7.54
CA MET A 18 -4.29 4.87 6.15
C MET A 18 -4.02 3.47 5.61
N ILE A 19 -4.30 2.45 6.42
CA ILE A 19 -4.61 1.13 5.86
C ILE A 19 -5.93 1.35 5.10
N GLY A 20 -5.85 1.66 3.81
CA GLY A 20 -7.01 1.71 2.90
C GLY A 20 -7.31 3.04 2.19
N GLY A 21 -6.38 4.00 2.13
CA GLY A 21 -6.64 5.23 1.38
C GLY A 21 -5.37 5.97 1.06
N ALA A 22 -4.85 5.75 -0.15
CA ALA A 22 -4.25 6.75 -1.00
C ALA A 22 -3.45 7.87 -0.32
N THR A 23 -2.18 7.95 -0.68
CA THR A 23 -1.35 9.09 -0.34
C THR A 23 -1.76 10.40 -1.02
N ASN A 24 -2.87 10.36 -1.77
CA ASN A 24 -3.61 11.47 -2.33
C ASN A 24 -5.15 11.37 -2.20
N ALA A 25 -5.75 10.45 -1.43
CA ALA A 25 -7.22 10.44 -1.24
C ALA A 25 -7.59 10.76 0.21
N GLY A 26 -7.98 12.01 0.42
CA GLY A 26 -9.20 12.25 1.18
C GLY A 26 -10.23 12.79 0.21
N PHE A 27 -11.36 12.08 0.15
CA PHE A 27 -12.50 12.43 -0.67
C PHE A 27 -13.57 12.99 0.26
N VAL A 28 -13.70 14.31 0.27
CA VAL A 28 -14.82 15.00 0.93
C VAL A 28 -15.79 15.39 -0.15
N GLY A 29 -17.03 14.90 -0.04
CA GLY A 29 -18.07 15.21 -1.01
C GLY A 29 -19.31 15.86 -0.38
N TRP A 30 -19.96 16.73 -1.12
CA TRP A 30 -21.34 17.16 -0.84
C TRP A 30 -22.18 17.13 -2.11
N ARG A 31 -23.49 16.95 -1.92
CA ARG A 31 -24.45 16.78 -3.01
C ARG A 31 -25.21 18.08 -3.28
N GLU A 32 -25.26 18.44 -4.55
CA GLU A 32 -26.17 19.43 -5.13
C GLU A 32 -27.25 18.69 -5.95
N PRO A 33 -28.33 19.36 -6.41
CA PRO A 33 -29.42 18.69 -7.11
C PRO A 33 -29.00 17.89 -8.36
N ASP A 34 -28.00 18.38 -9.09
CA ASP A 34 -27.56 17.86 -10.39
C ASP A 34 -26.11 17.31 -10.39
N ARG A 35 -25.39 17.41 -9.27
CA ARG A 35 -23.98 17.01 -9.16
C ARG A 35 -23.59 16.64 -7.74
N ILE A 36 -22.54 15.84 -7.62
CA ILE A 36 -21.75 15.73 -6.40
C ILE A 36 -20.45 16.52 -6.59
N VAL A 37 -20.14 17.40 -5.63
CA VAL A 37 -18.87 18.12 -5.57
C VAL A 37 -17.93 17.32 -4.69
N PHE A 38 -16.68 17.17 -5.09
CA PHE A 38 -15.68 16.48 -4.31
C PHE A 38 -14.29 17.04 -4.44
N VAL A 39 -13.39 16.61 -3.56
CA VAL A 39 -12.02 17.10 -3.52
C VAL A 39 -11.03 15.99 -3.79
N LYS A 40 -10.01 16.34 -4.58
CA LYS A 40 -8.84 15.53 -4.83
C LYS A 40 -7.59 16.31 -4.42
N PRO A 41 -6.93 15.97 -3.30
CA PRO A 41 -5.57 16.40 -3.06
C PRO A 41 -4.67 15.90 -4.19
N LEU A 42 -3.92 16.79 -4.82
CA LEU A 42 -2.85 16.44 -5.76
C LEU A 42 -1.48 16.38 -5.07
N THR A 43 -1.41 16.94 -3.88
CA THR A 43 -0.32 16.79 -2.94
C THR A 43 -0.86 16.16 -1.67
N PHE A 44 -0.08 15.32 -0.98
CA PHE A 44 -0.50 14.76 0.31
C PHE A 44 -0.98 15.87 1.28
N SER A 45 -2.20 15.72 1.77
CA SER A 45 -2.80 16.59 2.77
C SER A 45 -2.75 15.90 4.13
N HIS A 46 -2.07 16.51 5.11
CA HIS A 46 -1.97 15.94 6.45
C HIS A 46 -3.20 16.23 7.31
N GLN A 47 -4.03 17.16 6.87
CA GLN A 47 -5.35 17.44 7.42
C GLN A 47 -6.31 17.68 6.27
N LEU A 48 -7.51 17.10 6.35
CA LEU A 48 -8.63 17.42 5.46
C LEU A 48 -9.89 17.59 6.30
N GLY A 49 -10.66 18.62 6.02
CA GLY A 49 -11.88 18.89 6.75
C GLY A 49 -12.89 19.66 5.94
N TRP A 50 -14.08 19.75 6.50
CA TRP A 50 -15.17 20.50 5.91
C TRP A 50 -16.07 21.07 6.96
N THR A 51 -16.75 22.15 6.57
CA THR A 51 -17.81 22.79 7.33
C THR A 51 -19.01 23.00 6.42
N VAL A 52 -20.21 22.68 6.93
CA VAL A 52 -21.49 22.96 6.29
C VAL A 52 -22.30 23.87 7.21
N THR A 53 -22.75 25.00 6.69
CA THR A 53 -23.56 25.98 7.42
C THR A 53 -24.84 26.27 6.64
N PRO A 54 -26.00 25.73 7.07
CA PRO A 54 -27.29 26.11 6.51
C PRO A 54 -27.59 27.59 6.78
N GLY A 55 -28.13 28.31 5.78
CA GLY A 55 -28.50 29.72 5.92
C GLY A 55 -29.76 30.07 5.13
N THR A 56 -30.32 31.25 5.39
CA THR A 56 -31.57 31.74 4.76
C THR A 56 -31.43 31.99 3.25
N GLY A 57 -30.19 32.13 2.74
CA GLY A 57 -29.87 32.27 1.32
C GLY A 57 -29.33 31.00 0.65
N GLY A 58 -29.34 29.85 1.34
CA GLY A 58 -28.75 28.59 0.88
C GLY A 58 -27.73 28.00 1.86
N THR A 59 -27.18 26.84 1.53
CA THR A 59 -26.17 26.16 2.34
C THR A 59 -24.78 26.58 1.91
N ARG A 60 -23.96 27.04 2.87
CA ARG A 60 -22.53 27.32 2.65
C ARG A 60 -21.70 26.07 2.94
N TYR A 61 -20.76 25.77 2.05
CA TYR A 61 -19.78 24.69 2.20
C TYR A 61 -18.39 25.30 2.22
N ASP A 62 -17.63 25.05 3.28
CA ASP A 62 -16.21 25.42 3.39
C ASP A 62 -15.36 24.15 3.44
N LEU A 63 -14.28 24.14 2.66
CA LEU A 63 -13.28 23.09 2.64
C LEU A 63 -12.02 23.56 3.35
N ASP A 64 -11.45 22.70 4.18
CA ASP A 64 -10.15 22.92 4.82
C ASP A 64 -9.18 21.81 4.40
N ALA A 65 -7.97 22.19 4.01
CA ALA A 65 -6.93 21.27 3.59
C ALA A 65 -5.56 21.83 3.96
N ALA A 66 -4.78 21.05 4.71
CA ALA A 66 -3.42 21.41 5.08
C ALA A 66 -2.40 20.64 4.24
N LEU A 67 -1.85 21.32 3.24
CA LEU A 67 -0.81 20.81 2.37
C LEU A 67 0.55 21.35 2.84
N LEU A 68 1.61 20.56 2.73
CA LEU A 68 2.95 20.96 3.14
C LEU A 68 4.00 20.62 2.09
N PHE A 69 4.95 21.53 1.88
CA PHE A 69 6.11 21.32 1.00
C PHE A 69 7.17 20.38 1.59
N ARG A 70 6.99 19.99 2.85
CA ARG A 70 7.85 19.08 3.60
C ARG A 70 6.99 18.19 4.49
N PRO A 71 7.52 17.06 4.97
CA PRO A 71 6.84 16.27 5.99
C PRO A 71 6.43 17.10 7.22
N PRO A 72 5.24 16.83 7.83
CA PRO A 72 4.64 17.69 8.86
C PRO A 72 5.46 17.89 10.13
N ALA A 73 6.30 16.93 10.51
CA ALA A 73 7.15 17.03 11.68
C ALA A 73 8.61 17.41 11.35
N THR A 74 8.87 18.09 10.23
CA THR A 74 10.24 18.48 9.87
C THR A 74 10.82 19.46 10.88
N LYS A 75 11.87 19.07 11.61
CA LYS A 75 12.55 19.90 12.62
C LYS A 75 13.80 20.60 12.10
N LEU A 76 14.47 20.00 11.11
CA LEU A 76 15.74 20.49 10.60
C LEU A 76 15.51 21.56 9.52
N PHE A 77 16.05 22.75 9.72
CA PHE A 77 15.87 23.89 8.81
C PHE A 77 16.49 23.64 7.43
N GLN A 78 17.60 22.92 7.38
CA GLN A 78 18.32 22.58 6.15
C GLN A 78 17.62 21.53 5.27
N THR A 79 16.52 20.94 5.75
CA THR A 79 15.76 19.97 4.96
C THR A 79 15.23 20.62 3.69
N VAL A 80 15.50 20.03 2.53
CA VAL A 80 15.05 20.57 1.23
C VAL A 80 13.52 20.49 1.10
N LEU A 81 12.93 21.24 0.17
CA LEU A 81 11.51 21.07 -0.15
C LEU A 81 11.35 19.75 -0.91
N CYS A 82 10.30 18.98 -0.62
CA CYS A 82 9.99 17.76 -1.36
C CYS A 82 8.98 17.99 -2.48
N HIS A 83 8.33 19.14 -2.51
CA HIS A 83 7.38 19.56 -3.53
C HIS A 83 7.74 20.95 -4.05
N ASP A 84 7.53 21.19 -5.35
CA ASP A 84 7.70 22.52 -5.95
C ASP A 84 6.39 23.32 -5.95
N ALA A 85 5.25 22.64 -5.85
CA ALA A 85 3.93 23.23 -5.75
C ALA A 85 3.03 22.36 -4.86
N LEU A 86 2.10 23.00 -4.15
CA LEU A 86 1.04 22.33 -3.41
C LEU A 86 -0.27 22.53 -4.14
N ALA A 87 -1.02 21.44 -4.35
CA ALA A 87 -2.27 21.53 -5.08
C ALA A 87 -3.37 20.62 -4.53
N LEU A 88 -4.59 21.12 -4.64
CA LEU A 88 -5.84 20.38 -4.52
C LEU A 88 -6.73 20.73 -5.71
N ARG A 89 -7.61 19.81 -6.08
CA ARG A 89 -8.65 20.04 -7.08
C ARG A 89 -10.01 19.87 -6.44
N VAL A 90 -10.90 20.80 -6.77
CA VAL A 90 -12.34 20.66 -6.55
C VAL A 90 -12.95 20.18 -7.86
N GLU A 91 -13.69 19.11 -7.78
CA GLU A 91 -14.22 18.36 -8.90
C GLU A 91 -15.73 18.24 -8.76
N THR A 92 -16.40 18.02 -9.89
CA THR A 92 -17.82 17.70 -9.90
C THR A 92 -18.11 16.48 -10.77
N ALA A 93 -19.14 15.73 -10.41
CA ALA A 93 -19.69 14.63 -11.19
C ALA A 93 -21.22 14.73 -11.21
N GLY A 94 -21.82 14.64 -12.39
CA GLY A 94 -23.26 14.42 -12.55
C GLY A 94 -23.59 12.92 -12.49
N ASP A 95 -24.72 12.52 -13.04
CA ASP A 95 -25.15 11.12 -13.17
C ASP A 95 -24.22 10.36 -14.14
N ALA A 96 -23.17 9.74 -13.59
CA ALA A 96 -22.10 9.08 -14.33
C ALA A 96 -22.50 7.66 -14.73
N ASN A 97 -23.34 6.99 -13.93
CA ASN A 97 -23.83 5.64 -14.22
C ASN A 97 -25.16 5.62 -15.01
N ARG A 98 -25.80 6.79 -15.20
CA ARG A 98 -27.07 7.00 -15.92
C ARG A 98 -28.27 6.33 -15.24
N ASP A 99 -28.29 6.29 -13.91
CA ASP A 99 -29.40 5.72 -13.13
C ASP A 99 -30.50 6.74 -12.79
N GLY A 100 -30.35 8.00 -13.21
CA GLY A 100 -31.27 9.09 -12.94
C GLY A 100 -31.13 9.72 -11.55
N THR A 101 -30.16 9.25 -10.76
CA THR A 101 -29.79 9.79 -9.45
C THR A 101 -28.36 10.32 -9.52
N VAL A 102 -28.05 11.29 -8.64
CA VAL A 102 -26.67 11.73 -8.44
C VAL A 102 -26.28 11.44 -7.00
N ASP A 103 -25.32 10.56 -6.79
CA ASP A 103 -24.85 10.17 -5.47
C ASP A 103 -23.34 9.87 -5.41
N TRP A 104 -22.92 9.20 -4.34
CA TRP A 104 -21.51 8.89 -4.08
C TRP A 104 -20.92 7.86 -5.07
N VAL A 105 -21.76 7.06 -5.73
CA VAL A 105 -21.36 6.11 -6.78
C VAL A 105 -20.84 6.89 -7.99
N ASP A 106 -21.52 7.96 -8.40
CA ASP A 106 -21.10 8.80 -9.52
C ASP A 106 -19.75 9.48 -9.26
N ALA A 107 -19.61 9.98 -8.04
CA ALA A 107 -18.35 10.49 -7.51
C ALA A 107 -17.23 9.44 -7.60
N GLY A 108 -17.50 8.21 -7.17
CA GLY A 108 -16.55 7.10 -7.24
C GLY A 108 -16.16 6.75 -8.68
N ILE A 109 -17.13 6.69 -9.61
CA ILE A 109 -16.89 6.43 -11.03
C ILE A 109 -16.04 7.56 -11.63
N ALA A 110 -16.45 8.82 -11.44
CA ALA A 110 -15.71 9.97 -11.95
C ALA A 110 -14.29 10.03 -11.37
N TYR A 111 -14.14 9.74 -10.08
CA TYR A 111 -12.83 9.67 -9.44
C TYR A 111 -11.96 8.57 -10.07
N ARG A 112 -12.50 7.36 -10.21
CA ARG A 112 -11.80 6.23 -10.83
C ARG A 112 -11.33 6.57 -12.23
N GLU A 113 -12.21 7.10 -13.07
CA GLU A 113 -11.91 7.44 -14.46
C GLU A 113 -10.85 8.53 -14.60
N ARG A 114 -10.82 9.50 -13.68
CA ARG A 114 -9.90 10.64 -13.73
C ARG A 114 -8.55 10.36 -13.06
N TYR A 115 -8.53 9.57 -12.00
CA TYR A 115 -7.39 9.47 -11.09
C TYR A 115 -6.81 8.08 -10.94
N LEU A 116 -7.61 7.02 -11.15
CA LEU A 116 -7.10 5.67 -11.07
C LEU A 116 -6.52 5.24 -12.42
N LYS A 117 -5.19 5.16 -12.45
CA LYS A 117 -4.45 4.56 -13.56
C LYS A 117 -4.96 3.14 -13.81
N ARG A 118 -5.26 2.85 -15.08
CA ARG A 118 -5.58 1.49 -15.51
C ARG A 118 -4.35 0.62 -15.37
N HIS A 119 -4.58 -0.64 -14.99
CA HIS A 119 -3.55 -1.64 -14.91
C HIS A 119 -2.87 -1.85 -16.27
N ALA A 120 -1.53 -1.89 -16.28
CA ALA A 120 -0.75 -1.73 -17.51
C ALA A 120 -0.70 -2.96 -18.43
N LEU A 121 -1.07 -4.16 -17.97
CA LEU A 121 -0.93 -5.42 -18.72
C LEU A 121 -2.10 -6.39 -18.46
N ASP A 122 -2.53 -7.11 -19.51
CA ASP A 122 -3.51 -8.22 -19.56
C ASP A 122 -2.85 -9.25 -20.51
N PRO A 123 -2.43 -10.47 -20.06
CA PRO A 123 -3.35 -11.45 -19.47
C PRO A 123 -2.81 -12.31 -18.29
N LEU A 124 -1.61 -12.07 -17.74
CA LEU A 124 -1.10 -12.80 -16.56
C LEU A 124 -2.04 -12.73 -15.33
N HIS A 125 -3.02 -11.82 -15.35
CA HIS A 125 -3.79 -11.33 -14.20
C HIS A 125 -5.17 -11.96 -14.01
N ARG A 126 -5.83 -12.52 -15.04
CA ARG A 126 -7.23 -12.99 -14.88
C ARG A 126 -7.31 -14.25 -14.02
N THR A 127 -6.41 -15.18 -14.27
CA THR A 127 -6.24 -16.45 -13.56
C THR A 127 -5.87 -16.18 -12.09
N LEU A 128 -4.82 -15.37 -11.86
CA LEU A 128 -4.34 -15.01 -10.51
C LEU A 128 -5.34 -14.17 -9.68
N ARG A 129 -6.24 -13.42 -10.33
CA ARG A 129 -7.29 -12.66 -9.62
C ARG A 129 -8.23 -13.58 -8.87
N ASP A 130 -8.61 -14.70 -9.50
CA ASP A 130 -9.65 -15.60 -9.03
C ASP A 130 -9.09 -16.79 -8.21
N SER A 131 -7.76 -16.94 -8.15
CA SER A 131 -7.06 -17.92 -7.32
C SER A 131 -7.20 -17.63 -5.83
N PHE A 132 -7.24 -18.69 -5.00
CA PHE A 132 -7.13 -18.54 -3.55
C PHE A 132 -5.67 -18.24 -3.16
N ARG A 133 -5.47 -17.57 -2.02
CA ARG A 133 -4.16 -17.03 -1.62
C ARG A 133 -3.79 -17.51 -0.23
N VAL A 134 -2.58 -18.05 -0.08
CA VAL A 134 -2.12 -18.63 1.18
C VAL A 134 -0.70 -18.15 1.50
N TYR A 135 -0.51 -17.72 2.74
CA TYR A 135 0.81 -17.59 3.34
C TYR A 135 1.27 -18.96 3.82
N ASP A 136 2.28 -19.52 3.16
CA ASP A 136 2.78 -20.85 3.50
C ASP A 136 4.12 -20.77 4.24
N GLN A 137 4.18 -21.29 5.45
CA GLN A 137 5.38 -21.25 6.29
C GLN A 137 6.30 -22.43 5.97
N VAL A 138 6.93 -22.39 4.80
CA VAL A 138 7.75 -23.49 4.28
C VAL A 138 8.92 -23.87 5.19
N TRP A 139 9.51 -22.91 5.91
CA TRP A 139 10.59 -23.17 6.87
C TRP A 139 10.18 -24.09 8.02
N GLY A 140 8.90 -24.07 8.40
CA GLY A 140 8.36 -24.93 9.46
C GLY A 140 8.16 -26.39 9.02
N GLN A 141 8.23 -26.67 7.72
CA GLN A 141 8.02 -27.99 7.13
C GLN A 141 9.32 -28.79 6.94
N GLY A 142 10.49 -28.12 7.05
CA GLY A 142 11.81 -28.75 7.00
C GLY A 142 12.41 -28.88 5.60
N ASP A 143 11.62 -29.03 4.54
CA ASP A 143 12.08 -28.97 3.14
C ASP A 143 10.93 -28.62 2.17
N TYR A 144 11.26 -28.36 0.90
CA TYR A 144 10.25 -28.05 -0.12
C TYR A 144 9.46 -29.28 -0.58
N ALA A 145 9.98 -30.50 -0.46
CA ALA A 145 9.22 -31.70 -0.80
C ALA A 145 7.98 -31.84 0.09
N HIS A 146 8.16 -31.67 1.41
CA HIS A 146 7.07 -31.71 2.39
C HIS A 146 6.14 -30.52 2.26
N ALA A 147 6.68 -29.32 2.00
CA ALA A 147 5.86 -28.12 1.84
C ALA A 147 4.99 -28.17 0.56
N THR A 148 5.54 -28.65 -0.55
CA THR A 148 4.87 -28.57 -1.86
C THR A 148 4.06 -29.81 -2.23
N GLY A 149 4.37 -30.98 -1.64
CA GLY A 149 3.69 -32.24 -1.91
C GLY A 149 2.16 -32.14 -1.82
N PRO A 150 1.58 -31.68 -0.70
CA PRO A 150 0.12 -31.55 -0.56
C PRO A 150 -0.51 -30.57 -1.55
N LEU A 151 0.26 -29.60 -2.04
CA LEU A 151 -0.26 -28.60 -2.98
C LEU A 151 -0.52 -29.21 -4.35
N LEU A 152 0.28 -30.22 -4.74
CA LEU A 152 0.12 -30.93 -5.99
C LEU A 152 -1.16 -31.77 -6.05
N ASP A 153 -1.76 -32.08 -4.89
CA ASP A 153 -3.02 -32.82 -4.79
C ASP A 153 -4.27 -31.92 -4.89
N ILE A 154 -4.10 -30.60 -4.98
CA ILE A 154 -5.20 -29.64 -5.13
C ILE A 154 -5.55 -29.51 -6.62
N ASP A 155 -6.67 -30.10 -7.03
CA ASP A 155 -7.15 -30.14 -8.42
C ASP A 155 -8.42 -29.33 -8.68
N PHE A 156 -9.08 -28.85 -7.62
CA PHE A 156 -10.38 -28.17 -7.70
C PHE A 156 -10.28 -26.65 -7.79
N ALA A 157 -9.10 -26.07 -7.53
CA ALA A 157 -8.89 -24.62 -7.57
C ALA A 157 -7.43 -24.24 -7.82
N GLU A 158 -7.23 -23.11 -8.48
CA GLU A 158 -5.92 -22.49 -8.67
C GLU A 158 -5.49 -21.76 -7.40
N GLY A 159 -4.21 -21.90 -7.03
CA GLY A 159 -3.68 -21.37 -5.78
C GLY A 159 -2.47 -20.45 -5.97
N ILE A 160 -2.35 -19.45 -5.10
CA ILE A 160 -1.17 -18.61 -4.96
C ILE A 160 -0.56 -18.86 -3.59
N TRP A 161 0.68 -19.33 -3.58
CA TRP A 161 1.41 -19.75 -2.39
C TRP A 161 2.61 -18.83 -2.16
N TRP A 162 2.45 -17.94 -1.20
CA TRP A 162 3.53 -17.05 -0.76
C TRP A 162 4.35 -17.74 0.31
N MET A 163 5.47 -18.30 -0.10
CA MET A 163 6.37 -19.09 0.72
C MET A 163 7.16 -18.18 1.65
N LYS A 164 6.76 -18.16 2.92
CA LYS A 164 7.47 -17.50 4.02
C LYS A 164 8.58 -18.42 4.48
N GLY A 165 9.83 -17.92 4.44
CA GLY A 165 10.99 -18.69 4.87
C GLY A 165 11.89 -19.24 3.77
N MET A 166 11.75 -18.79 2.53
CA MET A 166 12.68 -19.14 1.45
C MET A 166 14.08 -18.55 1.65
N MET A 167 14.17 -17.39 2.31
CA MET A 167 15.44 -16.69 2.59
C MET A 167 15.85 -16.89 4.04
N LYS A 168 17.16 -16.81 4.28
CA LYS A 168 17.74 -16.85 5.62
C LYS A 168 17.24 -15.67 6.47
N PHE A 169 16.77 -15.99 7.66
CA PHE A 169 16.32 -14.99 8.63
C PHE A 169 17.49 -14.28 9.30
N VAL A 170 17.26 -13.04 9.73
CA VAL A 170 18.21 -12.31 10.59
C VAL A 170 18.26 -12.91 11.99
N THR A 171 17.13 -13.41 12.49
CA THR A 171 17.04 -14.13 13.77
C THR A 171 16.15 -15.36 13.65
N PRO A 172 16.33 -16.41 14.48
CA PRO A 172 15.54 -17.64 14.39
C PRO A 172 14.03 -17.45 14.62
N THR A 173 13.63 -16.34 15.25
CA THR A 173 12.24 -16.07 15.63
C THR A 173 11.53 -15.07 14.71
N ASP A 174 12.26 -14.44 13.77
CA ASP A 174 11.74 -13.39 12.91
C ASP A 174 11.83 -13.83 11.45
N SER A 175 10.79 -14.53 10.98
CA SER A 175 10.70 -15.04 9.62
C SER A 175 10.43 -13.97 8.56
N GLU A 176 10.33 -12.71 8.98
CA GLU A 176 10.07 -11.54 8.12
C GLU A 176 11.29 -10.64 8.00
N GLY A 177 12.23 -10.73 8.96
CA GLY A 177 13.48 -9.97 8.97
C GLY A 177 14.58 -10.70 8.22
N HIS A 178 15.23 -10.00 7.31
CA HIS A 178 16.23 -10.52 6.39
C HIS A 178 17.43 -9.56 6.26
N PRO A 179 18.64 -10.12 6.06
CA PRO A 179 19.84 -9.32 5.81
C PRO A 179 19.76 -8.60 4.46
N TYR A 180 20.55 -7.55 4.29
CA TYR A 180 20.69 -6.89 3.00
C TYR A 180 21.31 -7.82 1.95
N ARG A 181 22.29 -8.63 2.37
CA ARG A 181 22.84 -9.70 1.54
C ARG A 181 21.96 -10.93 1.63
N VAL A 182 21.25 -11.22 0.55
CA VAL A 182 20.27 -12.32 0.53
C VAL A 182 20.99 -13.67 0.43
N GLU A 183 20.59 -14.60 1.27
CA GLU A 183 21.05 -15.99 1.27
C GLU A 183 19.83 -16.92 1.33
N PRO A 184 19.89 -18.11 0.70
CA PRO A 184 18.82 -19.10 0.84
C PRO A 184 18.72 -19.55 2.30
N ASN A 185 17.52 -19.91 2.74
CA ASN A 185 17.36 -20.50 4.07
C ASN A 185 18.13 -21.83 4.13
N PRO A 186 19.12 -21.97 5.03
CA PRO A 186 19.97 -23.17 5.09
C PRO A 186 19.21 -24.44 5.52
N GLN A 187 17.99 -24.29 6.03
CA GLN A 187 17.12 -25.41 6.37
C GLN A 187 16.34 -25.96 5.17
N MET A 188 16.29 -25.22 4.06
CA MET A 188 15.52 -25.61 2.88
C MET A 188 16.44 -26.16 1.78
N ASP A 189 15.94 -27.10 0.98
CA ASP A 189 16.59 -27.58 -0.24
C ASP A 189 16.38 -26.59 -1.42
N ASP A 190 16.74 -26.98 -2.64
CA ASP A 190 16.52 -26.12 -3.82
C ASP A 190 15.04 -26.17 -4.25
N ILE A 191 14.39 -25.02 -4.39
CA ILE A 191 12.99 -24.94 -4.83
C ILE A 191 12.80 -25.32 -6.31
N ALA A 192 13.86 -25.21 -7.14
CA ALA A 192 13.76 -25.33 -8.59
C ALA A 192 13.04 -26.59 -9.11
N PRO A 193 13.24 -27.80 -8.54
CA PRO A 193 12.56 -29.02 -8.99
C PRO A 193 11.03 -29.01 -8.78
N TYR A 194 10.52 -28.19 -7.86
CA TYR A 194 9.10 -28.19 -7.46
C TYR A 194 8.26 -27.16 -8.24
N LYS A 195 8.89 -26.12 -8.79
CA LYS A 195 8.17 -25.00 -9.44
C LYS A 195 7.36 -25.42 -10.67
N GLU A 196 7.95 -26.26 -11.52
CA GLU A 196 7.30 -26.70 -12.76
C GLU A 196 6.12 -27.66 -12.50
N PRO A 197 6.23 -28.69 -11.63
CA PRO A 197 5.07 -29.47 -11.19
C PRO A 197 3.93 -28.62 -10.62
N LEU A 198 4.25 -27.68 -9.72
CA LEU A 198 3.25 -26.78 -9.12
C LEU A 198 2.54 -25.96 -10.20
N ARG A 199 3.30 -25.35 -11.12
CA ARG A 199 2.76 -24.55 -12.21
C ARG A 199 1.84 -25.35 -13.13
N ARG A 200 2.17 -26.62 -13.43
CA ARG A 200 1.31 -27.51 -14.23
C ARG A 200 -0.02 -27.82 -13.56
N ASN A 201 -0.04 -27.87 -12.23
CA ASN A 201 -1.26 -28.05 -11.43
C ASN A 201 -1.92 -26.72 -11.05
N LEU A 202 -1.57 -25.62 -11.73
CA LEU A 202 -2.13 -24.28 -11.50
C LEU A 202 -1.91 -23.78 -10.05
N GLN A 203 -0.84 -24.25 -9.42
CA GLN A 203 -0.36 -23.80 -8.12
C GLN A 203 0.83 -22.87 -8.34
N HIS A 204 0.61 -21.57 -8.17
CA HIS A 204 1.63 -20.54 -8.37
C HIS A 204 2.38 -20.28 -7.07
N SER A 205 3.67 -20.61 -7.04
CA SER A 205 4.53 -20.42 -5.87
C SER A 205 5.51 -19.27 -6.05
N GLY A 206 5.68 -18.46 -5.01
CA GLY A 206 6.76 -17.48 -4.94
C GLY A 206 6.96 -17.00 -3.51
N ILE A 207 7.50 -15.80 -3.30
CA ILE A 207 7.97 -15.40 -1.97
C ILE A 207 6.94 -14.58 -1.18
N TYR A 208 7.01 -14.74 0.13
CA TYR A 208 6.58 -13.70 1.08
C TYR A 208 7.81 -12.92 1.56
N TYR A 209 7.75 -11.59 1.54
CA TYR A 209 8.87 -10.72 1.86
C TYR A 209 8.46 -9.48 2.65
N GLY A 210 9.12 -9.25 3.78
CA GLY A 210 8.92 -8.10 4.65
C GLY A 210 9.58 -6.84 4.11
N HIS A 211 8.86 -6.01 3.36
CA HIS A 211 9.50 -4.91 2.63
C HIS A 211 9.89 -3.71 3.49
N ASP A 212 8.95 -3.14 4.24
CA ASP A 212 9.15 -1.81 4.85
C ASP A 212 9.98 -1.82 6.14
N TYR A 213 10.50 -2.95 6.58
CA TYR A 213 11.11 -3.09 7.89
C TYR A 213 12.47 -3.80 7.90
N PRO A 214 13.50 -3.25 7.22
CA PRO A 214 14.86 -3.77 7.31
C PRO A 214 15.28 -4.00 8.77
N CYS A 215 15.77 -5.21 9.03
CA CYS A 215 16.24 -5.61 10.34
C CYS A 215 17.75 -5.34 10.42
N ASN A 216 18.13 -4.27 11.12
CA ASN A 216 19.53 -3.84 11.21
C ASN A 216 20.29 -4.53 12.35
N PHE A 217 19.82 -5.68 12.83
CA PHE A 217 20.47 -6.42 13.92
C PHE A 217 21.91 -6.82 13.58
N LEU A 218 22.15 -7.20 12.32
CA LEU A 218 23.49 -7.58 11.84
C LEU A 218 24.33 -6.38 11.39
N GLY A 219 23.75 -5.17 11.36
CA GLY A 219 24.44 -3.96 10.91
C GLY A 219 24.79 -3.94 9.41
N ASP A 220 24.21 -4.83 8.61
CA ASP A 220 24.58 -5.05 7.20
C ASP A 220 23.72 -4.23 6.22
N TRP A 221 22.64 -3.61 6.69
CA TRP A 221 21.81 -2.73 5.87
C TRP A 221 22.51 -1.38 5.64
N PRO A 222 22.65 -0.93 4.38
CA PRO A 222 23.17 0.41 4.08
C PRO A 222 22.36 1.49 4.78
N ASP A 223 23.03 2.48 5.38
CA ASP A 223 22.36 3.58 6.08
C ASP A 223 21.42 4.36 5.16
N GLU A 224 21.73 4.45 3.86
CA GLU A 224 20.90 5.08 2.84
C GLU A 224 19.53 4.41 2.70
N LEU A 225 19.41 3.13 3.05
CA LEU A 225 18.13 2.41 3.05
C LEU A 225 17.39 2.56 4.36
N ILE A 226 17.99 3.16 5.39
CA ILE A 226 17.35 3.37 6.68
C ILE A 226 16.66 4.75 6.69
N LYS A 227 15.34 4.73 6.87
CA LYS A 227 14.52 5.95 6.93
C LYS A 227 14.84 6.75 8.19
N ARG A 228 14.76 8.07 8.07
CA ARG A 228 15.01 9.01 9.18
C ARG A 228 13.72 9.53 9.80
N ASN A 229 13.72 9.65 11.12
CA ASN A 229 12.66 10.28 11.92
C ASN A 229 12.82 11.82 11.95
N PRO A 230 11.86 12.58 12.52
CA PRO A 230 11.93 14.05 12.63
C PRO A 230 13.23 14.65 13.16
N ASP A 231 13.93 13.91 14.04
CA ASP A 231 15.20 14.30 14.67
C ASP A 231 16.43 13.78 13.89
N ASN A 232 16.21 13.30 12.66
CA ASN A 232 17.20 12.72 11.76
C ASN A 232 17.93 11.49 12.32
N GLN A 233 17.30 10.76 13.22
CA GLN A 233 17.75 9.46 13.70
C GLN A 233 17.12 8.34 12.86
N PRO A 234 17.72 7.12 12.81
CA PRO A 234 17.04 5.94 12.29
C PRO A 234 15.61 5.83 12.82
N TYR A 235 14.64 5.62 11.94
CA TYR A 235 13.22 5.58 12.31
C TYR A 235 12.86 4.14 12.73
N PRO A 236 12.67 3.86 14.03
CA PRO A 236 12.33 2.52 14.51
C PRO A 236 10.98 2.05 13.96
N TYR A 237 10.90 0.75 13.66
CA TYR A 237 9.68 0.07 13.27
C TYR A 237 8.86 -0.37 14.50
N GLY A 238 7.55 -0.12 14.47
CA GLY A 238 6.64 -0.51 15.56
C GLY A 238 6.76 0.32 16.85
N ARG A 239 5.99 -0.04 17.88
CA ARG A 239 6.06 0.56 19.23
C ARG A 239 7.12 -0.17 20.07
N GLU A 240 7.79 0.56 20.97
CA GLU A 240 8.92 0.11 21.80
C GLU A 240 8.70 -1.18 22.62
N HIS A 241 7.47 -1.67 22.76
CA HIS A 241 7.12 -2.84 23.57
C HIS A 241 6.95 -4.15 22.79
N LEU A 242 7.17 -4.14 21.47
CA LEU A 242 7.15 -5.35 20.64
C LEU A 242 8.58 -5.88 20.41
N PRO A 243 8.76 -7.18 20.10
CA PRO A 243 10.08 -7.77 19.81
C PRO A 243 10.79 -7.17 18.57
N TYR A 244 10.23 -6.13 17.95
CA TYR A 244 10.71 -5.49 16.72
C TYR A 244 11.65 -4.29 16.93
N HIS A 245 12.15 -4.05 18.15
CA HIS A 245 12.98 -2.88 18.50
C HIS A 245 14.29 -2.73 17.69
N GLN A 246 14.66 -3.73 16.90
CA GLN A 246 15.86 -3.74 16.04
C GLN A 246 15.53 -3.46 14.55
N LYS A 247 14.26 -3.39 14.19
CA LYS A 247 13.79 -3.07 12.84
C LYS A 247 13.65 -1.56 12.67
N HIS A 248 13.93 -1.07 11.48
CA HIS A 248 13.75 0.33 11.11
C HIS A 248 12.90 0.42 9.85
N TYR A 249 12.25 1.55 9.60
CA TYR A 249 11.55 1.74 8.33
C TYR A 249 12.52 1.85 7.15
N LEU A 250 12.16 1.24 6.02
CA LEU A 250 12.89 1.34 4.77
C LEU A 250 12.71 2.73 4.14
N ASP A 251 13.79 3.33 3.66
CA ASP A 251 13.77 4.56 2.86
C ASP A 251 13.67 4.24 1.36
N ASN A 252 12.43 4.02 0.89
CA ASN A 252 12.17 3.64 -0.49
C ASN A 252 12.67 4.68 -1.50
N ARG A 253 12.43 5.97 -1.24
CA ARG A 253 12.89 7.05 -2.12
C ARG A 253 14.41 7.02 -2.23
N ARG A 254 15.11 7.01 -1.10
CA ARG A 254 16.58 7.02 -1.12
C ARG A 254 17.16 5.74 -1.72
N GLY A 255 16.52 4.61 -1.49
CA GLY A 255 16.89 3.33 -2.10
C GLY A 255 16.82 3.34 -3.63
N ILE A 256 15.83 4.02 -4.21
CA ILE A 256 15.73 4.21 -5.67
C ILE A 256 16.83 5.13 -6.18
N GLU A 257 17.03 6.28 -5.55
CA GLU A 257 18.04 7.27 -5.95
C GLU A 257 19.46 6.67 -5.99
N THR A 258 19.76 5.76 -5.07
CA THR A 258 21.07 5.08 -4.95
C THR A 258 21.15 3.77 -5.73
N GLY A 259 20.02 3.27 -6.26
CA GLY A 259 19.90 1.96 -6.89
C GLY A 259 20.16 0.77 -5.94
N LEU A 260 20.32 1.01 -4.63
CA LEU A 260 20.60 -0.05 -3.66
C LEU A 260 19.40 -0.99 -3.48
N ILE A 261 18.18 -0.47 -3.60
CA ILE A 261 16.96 -1.28 -3.46
C ILE A 261 16.79 -2.26 -4.63
N PHE A 262 17.10 -1.82 -5.85
CA PHE A 262 17.02 -2.69 -7.03
C PHE A 262 18.06 -3.80 -6.96
N ARG A 263 19.29 -3.49 -6.55
CA ARG A 263 20.33 -4.50 -6.28
C ARG A 263 19.93 -5.51 -5.21
N HIS A 264 19.17 -5.09 -4.20
CA HIS A 264 18.64 -6.01 -3.20
C HIS A 264 17.60 -6.95 -3.81
N TYR A 265 16.66 -6.41 -4.57
CA TYR A 265 15.66 -7.23 -5.26
C TYR A 265 16.25 -8.18 -6.30
N ASP A 266 17.30 -7.79 -7.02
CA ASP A 266 17.99 -8.69 -7.95
C ASP A 266 18.58 -9.91 -7.22
N GLN A 267 19.17 -9.69 -6.03
CA GLN A 267 19.64 -10.79 -5.18
C GLN A 267 18.50 -11.69 -4.73
N ILE A 268 17.34 -11.12 -4.38
CA ILE A 268 16.14 -11.90 -4.00
C ILE A 268 15.68 -12.77 -5.17
N VAL A 269 15.55 -12.18 -6.36
CA VAL A 269 15.11 -12.88 -7.57
C VAL A 269 16.06 -14.04 -7.89
N GLU A 270 17.37 -13.80 -7.85
CA GLU A 270 18.37 -14.83 -8.10
C GLU A 270 18.33 -15.94 -7.02
N THR A 271 18.37 -15.56 -5.75
CA THR A 271 18.46 -16.48 -4.61
C THR A 271 17.23 -17.36 -4.49
N CYS A 272 16.04 -16.78 -4.69
CA CYS A 272 14.76 -17.49 -4.59
C CYS A 272 14.33 -18.12 -5.92
N ARG A 273 15.20 -18.09 -6.95
CA ARG A 273 14.94 -18.62 -8.29
C ARG A 273 13.66 -18.08 -8.93
N LEU A 274 13.28 -16.83 -8.64
CA LEU A 274 12.07 -16.22 -9.18
C LEU A 274 12.22 -15.98 -10.68
N GLY A 275 11.12 -16.15 -11.41
CA GLY A 275 11.06 -15.91 -12.84
C GLY A 275 9.69 -15.37 -13.26
N PRO A 276 9.52 -15.12 -14.57
CA PRO A 276 8.30 -14.51 -15.09
C PRO A 276 7.04 -15.25 -14.65
N GLY A 277 6.07 -14.48 -14.13
CA GLY A 277 4.79 -14.95 -13.63
C GLY A 277 4.78 -15.45 -12.18
N ASP A 278 5.93 -15.53 -11.52
CA ASP A 278 5.96 -15.93 -10.11
C ASP A 278 5.40 -14.83 -9.19
N PRO A 279 4.59 -15.19 -8.19
CA PRO A 279 3.99 -14.23 -7.27
C PRO A 279 4.99 -13.76 -6.20
N VAL A 280 5.01 -12.47 -5.92
CA VAL A 280 5.82 -11.84 -4.88
C VAL A 280 4.91 -11.04 -3.97
N MET A 281 4.77 -11.47 -2.73
CA MET A 281 4.04 -10.74 -1.70
C MET A 281 4.98 -9.85 -0.91
N LEU A 282 4.79 -8.55 -1.04
CA LEU A 282 5.48 -7.52 -0.28
C LEU A 282 4.62 -7.14 0.92
N ASP A 283 4.97 -7.68 2.08
CA ASP A 283 4.28 -7.42 3.34
C ASP A 283 4.47 -5.96 3.77
N THR A 284 3.44 -5.35 4.36
CA THR A 284 3.34 -3.91 4.73
C THR A 284 3.50 -2.89 3.61
N TYR A 285 3.88 -3.35 2.40
CA TYR A 285 4.17 -2.52 1.24
C TYR A 285 3.07 -1.53 0.91
N THR A 286 1.81 -1.99 0.91
CA THR A 286 0.64 -1.15 0.63
C THR A 286 -0.15 -0.84 1.90
N ALA A 287 0.32 -1.24 3.08
CA ALA A 287 -0.34 -0.94 4.35
C ALA A 287 0.05 0.45 4.87
N PHE A 288 1.28 0.90 4.61
CA PHE A 288 1.81 2.15 5.15
C PHE A 288 2.54 3.00 4.10
N ALA A 289 2.52 4.32 4.27
CA ALA A 289 3.34 5.24 3.50
C ALA A 289 3.90 6.31 4.46
N ARG A 290 5.02 5.97 5.12
CA ARG A 290 5.58 6.79 6.20
C ARG A 290 6.50 7.87 5.69
N CYS A 291 6.38 9.05 6.29
CA CYS A 291 7.27 10.16 6.04
C CYS A 291 8.73 9.80 6.36
N GLY A 292 9.65 10.22 5.50
CA GLY A 292 11.08 10.24 5.76
C GLY A 292 11.57 11.67 5.94
N TYR A 293 12.46 11.91 6.90
CA TYR A 293 12.89 13.25 7.30
C TYR A 293 14.37 13.51 7.01
N ARG A 294 14.99 12.70 6.15
CA ARG A 294 16.38 12.87 5.72
C ARG A 294 16.55 14.24 5.05
N PRO A 295 17.45 15.13 5.52
CA PRO A 295 17.46 16.53 5.07
C PRO A 295 17.62 16.72 3.57
N GLU A 296 18.48 15.92 2.95
CA GLU A 296 18.79 15.96 1.52
C GLU A 296 17.76 15.24 0.65
N ALA A 297 16.92 14.37 1.23
CA ALA A 297 15.93 13.56 0.53
C ALA A 297 14.67 13.31 1.40
N PRO A 298 13.94 14.35 1.81
CA PRO A 298 12.73 14.19 2.61
C PRO A 298 11.62 13.59 1.76
N THR A 299 10.74 12.83 2.40
CA THR A 299 9.71 12.05 1.70
C THR A 299 8.38 12.22 2.42
N THR A 300 7.38 12.74 1.73
CA THR A 300 5.97 12.69 2.16
C THR A 300 5.36 11.33 1.83
N PRO A 301 4.19 10.97 2.38
CA PRO A 301 3.52 9.72 2.03
C PRO A 301 3.32 9.55 0.53
N GLU A 302 2.95 10.62 -0.19
CA GLU A 302 2.80 10.58 -1.65
C GLU A 302 4.07 10.14 -2.37
N LEU A 303 5.20 10.73 -2.02
CA LEU A 303 6.49 10.41 -2.62
C LEU A 303 6.95 9.00 -2.22
N GLU A 304 6.62 8.56 -1.01
CA GLU A 304 6.84 7.19 -0.56
C GLU A 304 6.05 6.19 -1.42
N THR A 305 4.78 6.46 -1.68
CA THR A 305 3.95 5.63 -2.55
C THR A 305 4.44 5.64 -3.99
N ALA A 306 4.88 6.80 -4.51
CA ALA A 306 5.46 6.88 -5.85
C ALA A 306 6.77 6.07 -5.95
N ALA A 307 7.58 6.08 -4.89
CA ALA A 307 8.78 5.24 -4.78
C ALA A 307 8.40 3.75 -4.80
N LYS A 308 7.43 3.34 -3.98
CA LYS A 308 6.89 1.97 -4.01
C LYS A 308 6.36 1.60 -5.40
N ARG A 309 5.54 2.44 -6.03
CA ARG A 309 5.08 2.21 -7.41
C ARG A 309 6.25 1.92 -8.36
N THR A 310 7.35 2.65 -8.25
CA THR A 310 8.55 2.46 -9.08
C THR A 310 9.24 1.12 -8.81
N ILE A 311 9.32 0.70 -7.54
CA ILE A 311 9.87 -0.61 -7.15
C ILE A 311 8.99 -1.75 -7.69
N ALA A 312 7.67 -1.67 -7.54
CA ALA A 312 6.75 -2.67 -8.08
C ALA A 312 6.83 -2.74 -9.61
N ASP A 313 6.88 -1.58 -10.29
CA ASP A 313 7.05 -1.52 -11.75
C ASP A 313 8.38 -2.13 -12.20
N TYR A 314 9.46 -1.95 -11.43
CA TYR A 314 10.75 -2.60 -11.70
C TYR A 314 10.65 -4.12 -11.66
N LEU A 315 10.11 -4.69 -10.56
CA LEU A 315 9.92 -6.14 -10.41
C LEU A 315 9.08 -6.72 -11.55
N ARG A 316 8.07 -5.98 -11.99
CA ARG A 316 7.20 -6.39 -13.10
C ARG A 316 7.88 -6.30 -14.45
N ARG A 317 8.45 -5.15 -14.80
CA ARG A 317 8.97 -4.90 -16.15
C ARG A 317 10.30 -5.59 -16.41
N VAL A 318 11.16 -5.66 -15.39
CA VAL A 318 12.51 -6.23 -15.53
C VAL A 318 12.49 -7.73 -15.31
N HIS A 319 11.76 -8.20 -14.28
CA HIS A 319 11.77 -9.60 -13.87
C HIS A 319 10.50 -10.38 -14.25
N GLY A 320 9.47 -9.71 -14.76
CA GLY A 320 8.21 -10.36 -15.16
C GLY A 320 7.39 -10.88 -13.99
N LEU A 321 7.68 -10.45 -12.76
CA LEU A 321 7.03 -10.99 -11.54
C LEU A 321 5.59 -10.48 -11.41
N SER A 322 4.75 -11.23 -10.71
CA SER A 322 3.44 -10.75 -10.27
C SER A 322 3.55 -10.18 -8.85
N VAL A 323 3.29 -8.89 -8.67
CA VAL A 323 3.52 -8.19 -7.41
C VAL A 323 2.23 -8.05 -6.64
N ALA A 324 2.23 -8.53 -5.40
CA ALA A 324 1.17 -8.34 -4.43
C ALA A 324 1.63 -7.46 -3.27
N GLY A 325 0.69 -6.67 -2.75
CA GLY A 325 0.85 -5.95 -1.49
C GLY A 325 -0.05 -6.52 -0.41
N GLU A 326 0.13 -6.03 0.82
CA GLU A 326 -0.76 -6.38 1.93
C GLU A 326 -2.24 -5.99 1.66
N GLY A 327 -2.46 -5.02 0.79
CA GLY A 327 -3.76 -4.53 0.36
C GLY A 327 -3.73 -3.84 -0.99
N LEU A 328 -4.88 -3.31 -1.41
CA LEU A 328 -4.98 -2.46 -2.60
C LEU A 328 -5.12 -1.01 -2.16
N ILE A 329 -4.21 -0.16 -2.65
CA ILE A 329 -4.23 1.28 -2.41
C ILE A 329 -4.08 2.04 -3.72
N GLU A 330 -4.66 3.24 -3.77
CA GLU A 330 -4.38 4.18 -4.85
C GLU A 330 -2.90 4.60 -4.85
N GLY A 331 -2.36 4.81 -6.05
CA GLY A 331 -0.99 5.22 -6.31
C GLY A 331 -0.10 4.06 -6.74
N VAL A 332 -0.52 2.81 -6.50
CA VAL A 332 0.22 1.59 -6.91
C VAL A 332 -0.67 0.58 -7.64
N GLN A 333 -1.97 0.82 -7.76
CA GLN A 333 -2.92 -0.14 -8.32
C GLN A 333 -2.67 -0.50 -9.79
N ASP A 334 -1.89 0.31 -10.51
CA ASP A 334 -1.50 0.01 -11.89
C ASP A 334 -0.32 -0.95 -12.01
N VAL A 335 0.41 -1.13 -10.91
CA VAL A 335 1.63 -1.93 -10.80
C VAL A 335 1.56 -3.02 -9.72
N VAL A 336 0.59 -2.99 -8.81
CA VAL A 336 0.30 -4.04 -7.83
C VAL A 336 -0.92 -4.80 -8.30
N ASP A 337 -0.74 -6.10 -8.52
CA ASP A 337 -1.69 -6.95 -9.23
C ASP A 337 -2.87 -7.36 -8.33
N TYR A 338 -2.61 -7.56 -7.04
CA TYR A 338 -3.61 -7.94 -6.05
C TYR A 338 -3.14 -7.65 -4.62
N GLY A 339 -4.08 -7.53 -3.69
CA GLY A 339 -3.82 -7.41 -2.26
C GLY A 339 -4.03 -8.74 -1.53
N ALA A 340 -3.34 -8.96 -0.41
CA ALA A 340 -3.63 -10.10 0.46
C ALA A 340 -5.01 -10.05 1.10
N TYR A 341 -5.50 -8.84 1.39
CA TYR A 341 -6.87 -8.64 1.82
C TYR A 341 -7.41 -7.30 1.32
N ALA A 342 -8.74 -7.22 1.19
CA ALA A 342 -9.40 -5.93 1.04
C ALA A 342 -9.22 -5.19 2.36
N VAL A 343 -8.34 -4.21 2.38
CA VAL A 343 -8.03 -3.44 3.57
C VAL A 343 -9.27 -2.66 3.98
N PHE A 344 -9.89 -3.05 5.10
CA PHE A 344 -10.87 -2.25 5.79
C PHE A 344 -10.35 -2.00 7.21
N PRO A 345 -10.16 -0.75 7.64
CA PRO A 345 -9.81 -0.48 9.03
C PRO A 345 -10.84 -1.14 9.96
N PRO A 346 -10.42 -1.88 11.00
CA PRO A 346 -11.36 -2.52 11.94
C PRO A 346 -12.33 -1.52 12.58
N ARG A 347 -11.94 -0.25 12.71
CA ARG A 347 -12.81 0.84 13.18
C ARG A 347 -13.93 1.16 12.19
N VAL A 348 -13.67 1.09 10.87
CA VAL A 348 -14.67 1.27 9.80
C VAL A 348 -15.61 0.06 9.75
N LEU A 349 -15.09 -1.16 9.97
CA LEU A 349 -15.92 -2.36 10.12
C LEU A 349 -16.80 -2.34 11.37
N LYS A 350 -16.33 -1.73 12.48
CA LYS A 350 -17.13 -1.48 13.68
C LYS A 350 -18.12 -0.32 13.53
N GLN A 351 -17.86 0.62 12.61
CA GLN A 351 -18.75 1.71 12.21
C GLN A 351 -19.68 1.30 11.05
N ARG A 352 -20.01 0.01 10.90
CA ARG A 352 -20.83 -0.51 9.79
C ARG A 352 -22.00 0.42 9.46
N THR A 353 -21.91 1.00 8.26
CA THR A 353 -22.98 1.31 7.30
C THR A 353 -24.30 1.83 7.88
N SER A 354 -24.58 3.11 7.56
CA SER A 354 -25.87 3.81 7.73
C SER A 354 -26.22 4.40 9.09
N GLU A 355 -25.25 4.61 10.00
CA GLU A 355 -25.49 5.56 11.10
C GLU A 355 -25.56 6.99 10.52
N ARG A 356 -26.76 7.40 10.08
CA ARG A 356 -27.11 8.81 9.87
C ARG A 356 -26.95 9.53 11.21
N LYS A 357 -25.74 9.95 11.53
CA LYS A 357 -25.49 10.90 12.61
C LYS A 357 -25.42 12.27 11.96
N ALA A 358 -26.39 13.13 12.30
CA ALA A 358 -26.40 14.54 11.93
C ALA A 358 -26.17 14.82 10.41
N GLY A 359 -26.79 14.04 9.52
CA GLY A 359 -26.68 14.26 8.07
C GLY A 359 -25.39 13.75 7.41
N GLN A 360 -24.52 13.05 8.15
CA GLN A 360 -23.31 12.40 7.61
C GLN A 360 -23.60 10.95 7.20
N GLN A 361 -22.98 10.50 6.10
CA GLN A 361 -23.04 9.10 5.63
C GLN A 361 -21.63 8.61 5.27
N SER A 362 -21.16 7.57 5.95
CA SER A 362 -19.95 6.83 5.57
C SER A 362 -20.27 5.79 4.51
N VAL A 363 -19.54 5.80 3.40
CA VAL A 363 -19.77 4.91 2.24
C VAL A 363 -18.54 4.05 1.93
N PRO A 364 -18.71 2.78 1.53
CA PRO A 364 -17.59 1.92 1.14
C PRO A 364 -17.17 2.27 -0.30
N LEU A 365 -16.30 3.27 -0.45
CA LEU A 365 -15.88 3.76 -1.78
C LEU A 365 -14.92 2.80 -2.49
N LEU A 366 -14.14 2.00 -1.74
CA LEU A 366 -13.16 1.05 -2.31
C LEU A 366 -13.75 0.09 -3.36
N PRO A 367 -14.90 -0.57 -3.14
CA PRO A 367 -15.58 -1.33 -4.18
C PRO A 367 -15.84 -0.54 -5.47
N VAL A 368 -16.34 0.69 -5.40
CA VAL A 368 -16.64 1.49 -6.62
C VAL A 368 -15.36 1.90 -7.36
N LEU A 369 -14.29 2.17 -6.60
CA LEU A 369 -13.00 2.58 -7.14
C LEU A 369 -12.26 1.45 -7.86
N PHE A 370 -12.38 0.21 -7.39
CA PHE A 370 -11.59 -0.93 -7.86
C PHE A 370 -12.38 -2.04 -8.56
N GLN A 371 -13.70 -1.90 -8.71
CA GLN A 371 -14.54 -2.69 -9.62
C GLN A 371 -14.59 -2.04 -11.00
#